data_AF-A0A849H2G1-F1
#
_entry.id   AF-A0A849H2G1-F1
#
_cell.length_a   1.000
_cell.length_b   1.000
_cell.length_c   1.000
_cell.angle_alpha   90.00
_cell.angle_beta   90.00
_cell.angle_gamma   90.00
#
_symmetry.space_group_name_H-M   'P 1'
#
loop_
_entity.id
_entity.type
_entity.pdbx_description
1 polymer ?
#
loop_
_entity_poly.entity_id
_entity_poly.type
_entity_poly.pdbx_seq_one_letter_code
_entity_poly.pdbx_strand_id
1 'polypeptide(L)'
;MLLMFAIGAVGAAGYQIVRLEAAQALRGAETTRALSVAEGGLQWFVGRQGGLVPRADTVRINGGTATISARKIAALSPSEDLYLVTSVGTYADPRHMHAAASRTVSEYAVLKRLPVKVLASLITTSSGVRVGPGAVVDGTDHAVAGQCAEAPASPWAGVLARGNALVRKGGTLLGAPPHHAMGSFKNVVEAAEVPWDVLTDSQFPVDHDGSWPDFSSLAGSSSPVIRVNGDFAPTSYHNGHGVLIVTGSLTIPPASGWHWRGIVMAGALEDVGPDGVFTVEGMLVAGQGAPMGRLTLDAGRILYHSCYAAWAGFALAHLTAVTS
;
A
#
# COMPACT_ATOMS: atom_id res chain seq x y z
N MET A 1 -10.84 -77.78 17.77
CA MET A 1 -9.74 -77.07 17.06
C MET A 1 -10.26 -76.03 16.06
N LEU A 2 -11.30 -76.33 15.26
CA LEU A 2 -11.95 -75.37 14.34
C LEU A 2 -12.46 -74.07 15.00
N LEU A 3 -12.95 -74.14 16.25
CA LEU A 3 -13.48 -72.98 16.97
C LEU A 3 -12.42 -71.93 17.34
N MET A 4 -11.17 -72.34 17.60
CA MET A 4 -10.09 -71.38 17.88
C MET A 4 -9.57 -70.69 16.61
N PHE A 5 -9.65 -71.36 15.46
CA PHE A 5 -9.28 -70.75 14.18
C PHE A 5 -10.27 -69.66 13.76
N ALA A 6 -11.58 -69.89 13.99
CA ALA A 6 -12.62 -68.91 13.71
C ALA A 6 -12.49 -67.64 14.59
N ILE A 7 -12.17 -67.80 15.89
CA ILE A 7 -11.95 -66.66 16.80
C ILE A 7 -10.71 -65.85 16.38
N GLY A 8 -9.62 -66.52 15.96
CA GLY A 8 -8.42 -65.86 15.46
C GLY A 8 -8.64 -65.06 14.17
N ALA A 9 -9.43 -65.60 13.23
CA ALA A 9 -9.75 -64.92 11.97
C ALA A 9 -10.63 -63.67 12.18
N VAL A 10 -11.62 -63.74 13.06
CA VAL A 10 -12.48 -62.59 13.40
C VAL A 10 -11.69 -61.51 14.15
N GLY A 11 -10.79 -61.88 15.07
CA GLY A 11 -9.90 -60.93 15.75
C GLY A 11 -8.94 -60.21 14.81
N ALA A 12 -8.37 -60.92 13.83
CA ALA A 12 -7.49 -60.32 12.82
C ALA A 12 -8.25 -59.34 11.90
N ALA A 13 -9.46 -59.66 11.48
CA ALA A 13 -10.31 -58.77 10.68
C ALA A 13 -10.70 -57.50 11.46
N GLY A 14 -11.09 -57.64 12.74
CA GLY A 14 -11.42 -56.51 13.61
C GLY A 14 -10.24 -55.55 13.82
N TYR A 15 -9.03 -56.09 14.03
CA TYR A 15 -7.82 -55.26 14.14
C TYR A 15 -7.51 -54.47 12.86
N GLN A 16 -7.71 -55.08 11.68
CA GLN A 16 -7.51 -54.38 10.41
C GLN A 16 -8.52 -53.25 10.20
N ILE A 17 -9.79 -53.45 10.58
CA ILE A 17 -10.83 -52.41 10.49
C ILE A 17 -10.49 -51.23 11.41
N VAL A 18 -10.18 -51.47 12.68
CA VAL A 18 -9.81 -50.40 13.63
C VAL A 18 -8.56 -49.64 13.15
N ARG A 19 -7.58 -50.36 12.58
CA ARG A 19 -6.37 -49.72 12.03
C ARG A 19 -6.68 -48.86 10.80
N LEU A 20 -7.61 -49.29 9.94
CA LEU A 20 -8.09 -48.50 8.79
C LEU A 20 -8.86 -47.26 9.24
N GLU A 21 -9.75 -47.38 10.23
CA GLU A 21 -10.49 -46.25 10.79
C GLU A 21 -9.56 -45.24 11.48
N ALA A 22 -8.59 -45.72 12.27
CA ALA A 22 -7.58 -44.87 12.88
C ALA A 22 -6.72 -44.15 11.82
N ALA A 23 -6.32 -44.85 10.75
CA ALA A 23 -5.58 -44.24 9.65
C ALA A 23 -6.43 -43.22 8.88
N GLN A 24 -7.72 -43.46 8.68
CA GLN A 24 -8.65 -42.52 8.05
C GLN A 24 -8.90 -41.28 8.94
N ALA A 25 -9.07 -41.47 10.24
CA ALA A 25 -9.24 -40.39 11.20
C ALA A 25 -7.98 -39.49 11.28
N LEU A 26 -6.79 -40.10 11.33
CA LEU A 26 -5.51 -39.38 11.31
C LEU A 26 -5.36 -38.57 10.02
N ARG A 27 -5.62 -39.18 8.85
CA ARG A 27 -5.60 -38.46 7.56
C ARG A 27 -6.62 -37.33 7.52
N GLY A 28 -7.81 -37.53 8.10
CA GLY A 28 -8.82 -36.48 8.25
C GLY A 28 -8.25 -35.27 8.99
N ALA A 29 -7.70 -35.47 10.19
CA ALA A 29 -7.12 -34.40 11.00
C ALA A 29 -5.95 -33.69 10.31
N GLU A 30 -5.02 -34.42 9.69
CA GLU A 30 -3.91 -33.83 8.94
C GLU A 30 -4.39 -33.02 7.74
N THR A 31 -5.42 -33.49 7.03
CA THR A 31 -5.98 -32.74 5.89
C THR A 31 -6.73 -31.48 6.31
N THR A 32 -7.43 -31.49 7.45
CA THR A 32 -8.04 -30.27 8.01
C THR A 32 -6.96 -29.27 8.45
N ARG A 33 -5.85 -29.73 9.04
CA ARG A 33 -4.70 -28.87 9.37
C ARG A 33 -4.06 -28.29 8.13
N ALA A 34 -3.80 -29.10 7.10
CA ALA A 34 -3.25 -28.63 5.83
C ALA A 34 -4.16 -27.59 5.16
N LEU A 35 -5.49 -27.76 5.25
CA LEU A 35 -6.45 -26.76 4.77
C LEU A 35 -6.34 -25.44 5.55
N SER A 36 -6.33 -25.50 6.88
CA SER A 36 -6.16 -24.31 7.73
C SER A 36 -4.82 -23.59 7.47
N VAL A 37 -3.75 -24.34 7.19
CA VAL A 37 -2.45 -23.77 6.77
C VAL A 37 -2.57 -23.08 5.42
N ALA A 38 -3.28 -23.69 4.45
CA ALA A 38 -3.50 -23.11 3.14
C ALA A 38 -4.31 -21.80 3.23
N GLU A 39 -5.43 -21.81 3.95
CA GLU A 39 -6.28 -20.64 4.19
C GLU A 39 -5.53 -19.53 4.94
N GLY A 40 -4.81 -19.88 6.00
CA GLY A 40 -3.98 -18.93 6.74
C GLY A 40 -2.88 -18.33 5.86
N GLY A 41 -2.27 -19.11 4.97
CA GLY A 41 -1.27 -18.62 4.02
C GLY A 41 -1.86 -17.65 3.00
N LEU A 42 -3.08 -17.94 2.52
CA LEU A 42 -3.80 -17.06 1.60
C LEU A 42 -4.18 -15.73 2.28
N GLN A 43 -4.77 -15.80 3.47
CA GLN A 43 -5.15 -14.61 4.26
C GLN A 43 -3.93 -13.78 4.64
N TRP A 44 -2.83 -14.43 5.04
CA TRP A 44 -1.57 -13.75 5.32
C TRP A 44 -1.02 -13.05 4.08
N PHE A 45 -1.05 -13.70 2.91
CA PHE A 45 -0.53 -13.12 1.67
C PHE A 45 -1.33 -11.91 1.22
N VAL A 46 -2.67 -12.01 1.24
CA VAL A 46 -3.56 -10.89 0.90
C VAL A 46 -3.43 -9.77 1.93
N GLY A 47 -3.31 -10.12 3.22
CA GLY A 47 -3.14 -9.17 4.32
C GLY A 47 -1.77 -8.48 4.36
N ARG A 48 -0.73 -9.06 3.76
CA ARG A 48 0.63 -8.48 3.70
C ARG A 48 0.76 -7.31 2.71
N GLN A 49 -0.30 -6.88 2.04
CA GLN A 49 -0.58 -5.55 1.43
C GLN A 49 0.54 -4.65 0.84
N GLY A 50 1.75 -5.13 0.52
CA GLY A 50 2.88 -4.27 0.15
C GLY A 50 3.51 -4.55 -1.21
N GLY A 51 3.49 -3.54 -2.09
CA GLY A 51 4.37 -3.40 -3.25
C GLY A 51 4.13 -4.38 -4.40
N LEU A 52 5.22 -4.77 -5.05
CA LEU A 52 5.19 -5.75 -6.15
C LEU A 52 4.75 -7.11 -5.62
N VAL A 53 3.65 -7.64 -6.16
CA VAL A 53 3.16 -8.99 -5.82
C VAL A 53 4.25 -10.00 -6.13
N PRO A 54 4.87 -10.65 -5.12
CA PRO A 54 5.91 -11.63 -5.39
C PRO A 54 5.30 -12.82 -6.11
N ARG A 55 6.07 -13.38 -7.06
CA ARG A 55 5.60 -14.53 -7.86
C ARG A 55 5.32 -15.75 -6.99
N ALA A 56 6.09 -15.93 -5.92
CA ALA A 56 5.89 -16.95 -4.90
C ALA A 56 6.47 -16.51 -3.55
N ASP A 57 5.88 -17.00 -2.46
CA ASP A 57 6.38 -16.83 -1.09
C ASP A 57 6.12 -18.12 -0.27
N THR A 58 6.79 -18.27 0.88
CA THR A 58 6.59 -19.41 1.77
C THR A 58 6.58 -18.97 3.23
N VAL A 59 5.53 -19.35 3.96
CA VAL A 59 5.33 -18.97 5.37
C VAL A 59 5.00 -20.20 6.21
N ARG A 60 5.46 -20.21 7.46
CA ARG A 60 5.10 -21.25 8.44
C ARG A 60 3.90 -20.80 9.27
N ILE A 61 2.86 -21.61 9.29
CA ILE A 61 1.60 -21.32 10.00
C ILE A 61 1.18 -22.58 10.74
N ASN A 62 0.87 -22.49 12.03
CA ASN A 62 0.34 -23.59 12.84
C ASN A 62 1.14 -24.92 12.73
N GLY A 63 2.47 -24.83 12.61
CA GLY A 63 3.35 -26.00 12.45
C GLY A 63 3.37 -26.64 11.05
N GLY A 64 2.61 -26.10 10.09
CA GLY A 64 2.71 -26.42 8.67
C GLY A 64 3.45 -25.37 7.86
N THR A 65 3.57 -25.59 6.56
CA THR A 65 4.16 -24.65 5.59
C THR A 65 3.14 -24.34 4.50
N ALA A 66 2.86 -23.06 4.30
CA ALA A 66 2.07 -22.56 3.17
C ALA A 66 3.01 -22.02 2.09
N THR A 67 2.93 -22.58 0.89
CA THR A 67 3.59 -22.03 -0.30
C THR A 67 2.56 -21.25 -1.10
N ILE A 68 2.74 -19.94 -1.22
CA ILE A 68 1.84 -19.05 -1.94
C ILE A 68 2.43 -18.72 -3.30
N SER A 69 1.57 -18.64 -4.32
CA SER A 69 1.92 -18.13 -5.64
C SER A 69 0.82 -17.22 -6.15
N ALA A 70 1.20 -16.19 -6.88
CA ALA A 70 0.26 -15.25 -7.48
C ALA A 70 0.48 -15.21 -8.99
N ARG A 71 -0.60 -15.40 -9.75
CA ARG A 71 -0.58 -15.37 -11.21
C ARG A 71 -1.53 -14.31 -11.73
N LYS A 72 -1.01 -13.36 -12.52
CA LYS A 72 -1.84 -12.39 -13.24
C LYS A 72 -2.73 -13.13 -14.24
N ILE A 73 -4.03 -12.84 -14.18
CA ILE A 73 -5.07 -13.41 -15.04
C ILE A 73 -5.45 -12.43 -16.14
N ALA A 74 -5.68 -11.17 -15.78
CA ALA A 74 -6.09 -10.11 -16.70
C ALA A 74 -5.63 -8.74 -16.19
N ALA A 75 -5.53 -7.75 -17.08
CA ALA A 75 -5.55 -6.35 -16.70
C ALA A 75 -7.01 -5.87 -16.72
N LEU A 76 -7.50 -5.33 -15.61
CA LEU A 76 -8.87 -4.80 -15.53
C LEU A 76 -8.92 -3.34 -16.01
N SER A 77 -7.87 -2.59 -15.70
CA SER A 77 -7.68 -1.20 -16.11
C SER A 77 -6.17 -0.88 -16.16
N PRO A 78 -5.75 0.34 -16.56
CA PRO A 78 -4.33 0.74 -16.47
C PRO A 78 -3.75 0.68 -15.05
N SER A 79 -4.59 0.80 -14.02
CA SER A 79 -4.20 0.83 -12.61
C SER A 79 -4.56 -0.44 -11.84
N GLU A 80 -5.26 -1.40 -12.44
CA GLU A 80 -5.77 -2.59 -11.76
C GLU A 80 -5.51 -3.86 -12.56
N ASP A 81 -4.99 -4.87 -11.87
CA ASP A 81 -4.72 -6.18 -12.43
C ASP A 81 -5.45 -7.26 -11.62
N LEU A 82 -6.09 -8.22 -12.29
CA LEU A 82 -6.70 -9.38 -11.65
C LEU A 82 -5.66 -10.49 -11.50
N TYR A 83 -5.52 -11.01 -10.28
CA TYR A 83 -4.65 -12.12 -9.93
C TYR A 83 -5.46 -13.31 -9.41
N LEU A 84 -4.97 -14.51 -9.68
CA LEU A 84 -5.33 -15.72 -8.95
C LEU A 84 -4.21 -15.99 -7.94
N VAL A 85 -4.54 -15.90 -6.66
CA VAL A 85 -3.62 -16.23 -5.57
C VAL A 85 -3.91 -17.65 -5.14
N THR A 86 -2.89 -18.50 -5.17
CA THR A 86 -2.98 -19.92 -4.80
C THR A 86 -2.07 -20.17 -3.62
N SER A 87 -2.62 -20.74 -2.55
CA SER A 87 -1.88 -21.17 -1.36
C SER A 87 -1.95 -22.69 -1.24
N VAL A 88 -0.78 -23.33 -1.19
CA VAL A 88 -0.63 -24.77 -0.95
C VAL A 88 -0.15 -24.97 0.48
N GLY A 89 -1.06 -25.39 1.35
CA GLY A 89 -0.76 -25.73 2.73
C GLY A 89 -0.31 -27.18 2.86
N THR A 90 0.85 -27.39 3.47
CA THR A 90 1.42 -28.70 3.75
C THR A 90 1.57 -28.90 5.26
N TYR A 91 1.19 -30.07 5.75
CA TYR A 91 1.34 -30.47 7.14
C TYR A 91 1.83 -31.91 7.24
N ALA A 92 2.91 -32.11 7.99
CA ALA A 92 3.44 -33.42 8.34
C ALA A 92 3.49 -33.54 9.87
N ASP A 93 2.84 -34.55 10.45
CA ASP A 93 2.96 -34.80 11.88
C ASP A 93 4.38 -35.36 12.16
N PRO A 94 5.22 -34.68 12.96
CA PRO A 94 6.57 -35.15 13.24
C PRO A 94 6.60 -36.51 13.97
N ARG A 95 5.47 -36.95 14.54
CA ARG A 95 5.33 -38.24 15.23
C ARG A 95 5.09 -39.41 14.27
N HIS A 96 4.69 -39.14 13.02
CA HIS A 96 4.39 -40.16 12.03
C HIS A 96 5.08 -39.82 10.71
N MET A 97 6.08 -40.61 10.31
CA MET A 97 6.74 -40.45 9.00
C MET A 97 5.84 -40.95 7.87
N HIS A 98 4.80 -40.19 7.55
CA HIS A 98 3.93 -40.41 6.40
C HIS A 98 4.09 -39.26 5.40
N ALA A 99 3.57 -39.47 4.18
CA ALA A 99 3.51 -38.39 3.20
C ALA A 99 2.70 -37.23 3.79
N ALA A 100 3.26 -36.01 3.72
CA ALA A 100 2.60 -34.81 4.23
C ALA A 100 1.21 -34.65 3.59
N ALA A 101 0.22 -34.30 4.40
CA ALA A 101 -1.07 -33.88 3.88
C ALA A 101 -0.90 -32.52 3.18
N SER A 102 -1.49 -32.38 2.00
CA SER A 102 -1.45 -31.15 1.21
C SER A 102 -2.85 -30.72 0.82
N ARG A 103 -3.13 -29.42 0.94
CA ARG A 103 -4.37 -28.79 0.48
C ARG A 103 -4.06 -27.52 -0.27
N THR A 104 -4.87 -27.23 -1.27
CA THR A 104 -4.73 -26.05 -2.12
C THR A 104 -6.00 -25.24 -2.01
N VAL A 105 -5.83 -23.95 -1.71
CA VAL A 105 -6.91 -22.96 -1.75
C VAL A 105 -6.52 -21.91 -2.77
N SER A 106 -7.49 -21.34 -3.47
CA SER A 106 -7.24 -20.25 -4.41
C SER A 106 -8.37 -19.24 -4.36
N GLU A 107 -8.00 -17.98 -4.54
CA GLU A 107 -8.93 -16.85 -4.53
C GLU A 107 -8.49 -15.83 -5.58
N TYR A 108 -9.47 -15.10 -6.13
CA TYR A 108 -9.19 -13.97 -6.99
C TYR A 108 -8.92 -12.72 -6.14
N ALA A 109 -7.88 -11.98 -6.50
CA ALA A 109 -7.54 -10.71 -5.88
C ALA A 109 -7.27 -9.66 -6.95
N VAL A 110 -7.66 -8.42 -6.68
CA VAL A 110 -7.36 -7.27 -7.52
C VAL A 110 -6.14 -6.56 -6.94
N LEU A 111 -5.07 -6.47 -7.72
CA LEU A 111 -3.91 -5.63 -7.43
C LEU A 111 -4.22 -4.22 -7.89
N LYS A 112 -4.31 -3.28 -6.95
CA LYS A 112 -4.34 -1.84 -7.25
C LYS A 112 -2.91 -1.34 -7.34
N ARG A 113 -2.43 -1.03 -8.55
CA ARG A 113 -1.03 -0.62 -8.82
C ARG A 113 -0.72 0.82 -8.40
N LEU A 114 -1.72 1.70 -8.46
CA LEU A 114 -1.63 3.10 -8.07
C LEU A 114 -2.86 3.40 -7.21
N PRO A 115 -2.80 3.14 -5.90
CA PRO A 115 -3.98 3.33 -5.05
C PRO A 115 -4.29 4.81 -4.80
N VAL A 116 -3.42 5.74 -5.21
CA VAL A 116 -3.68 7.17 -5.12
C VAL A 116 -3.90 7.71 -6.52
N LYS A 117 -5.07 8.31 -6.72
CA LYS A 117 -5.41 8.94 -8.00
C LYS A 117 -4.74 10.30 -8.10
N VAL A 118 -3.91 10.47 -9.11
CA VAL A 118 -3.29 11.76 -9.40
C VAL A 118 -4.33 12.68 -10.03
N LEU A 119 -4.81 13.65 -9.26
CA LEU A 119 -5.77 14.66 -9.72
C LEU A 119 -5.21 16.09 -9.65
N ALA A 120 -4.20 16.31 -8.81
CA ALA A 120 -3.54 17.59 -8.63
C ALA A 120 -2.13 17.41 -8.06
N SER A 121 -1.29 18.45 -8.16
CA SER A 121 0.01 18.49 -7.45
C SER A 121 -0.18 18.56 -5.92
N LEU A 122 -1.20 19.29 -5.46
CA LEU A 122 -1.65 19.37 -4.07
C LEU A 122 -3.12 18.95 -3.97
N ILE A 123 -3.39 17.88 -3.22
CA ILE A 123 -4.74 17.45 -2.85
C ILE A 123 -4.92 17.74 -1.35
N THR A 124 -5.92 18.55 -0.97
CA THR A 124 -6.15 18.88 0.45
C THR A 124 -7.63 18.98 0.81
N THR A 125 -8.01 18.56 2.00
CA THR A 125 -9.40 18.75 2.48
C THR A 125 -9.69 20.14 3.04
N SER A 126 -8.72 21.07 2.90
CA SER A 126 -8.83 22.45 3.33
C SER A 126 -10.06 23.19 2.78
N SER A 127 -10.69 24.00 3.64
CA SER A 127 -11.79 24.92 3.26
C SER A 127 -11.41 25.98 2.21
N GLY A 128 -10.14 26.06 1.84
CA GLY A 128 -9.62 26.89 0.77
C GLY A 128 -8.12 27.06 0.92
N VAL A 129 -7.42 27.26 -0.20
CA VAL A 129 -5.95 27.37 -0.21
C VAL A 129 -5.55 28.78 -0.62
N ARG A 130 -4.60 29.39 0.09
CA ARG A 130 -3.98 30.65 -0.28
C ARG A 130 -2.53 30.41 -0.69
N VAL A 131 -2.18 30.74 -1.93
CA VAL A 131 -0.82 30.64 -2.45
C VAL A 131 -0.18 32.03 -2.41
N GLY A 132 0.74 32.22 -1.48
CA GLY A 132 1.46 33.45 -1.18
C GLY A 132 2.70 33.68 -2.05
N PRO A 133 3.39 34.83 -1.87
CA PRO A 133 4.43 35.33 -2.78
C PRO A 133 5.64 34.42 -2.99
N GLY A 134 5.99 33.58 -2.02
CA GLY A 134 7.11 32.65 -2.13
C GLY A 134 6.69 31.24 -2.52
N ALA A 135 5.39 31.00 -2.71
CA ALA A 135 4.85 29.66 -2.95
C ALA A 135 4.56 29.40 -4.43
N VAL A 136 4.91 28.19 -4.86
CA VAL A 136 4.61 27.67 -6.19
C VAL A 136 3.87 26.35 -6.03
N VAL A 137 2.68 26.25 -6.62
CA VAL A 137 1.92 25.01 -6.73
C VAL A 137 1.61 24.77 -8.20
N ASP A 138 2.17 23.71 -8.78
CA ASP A 138 2.18 23.52 -10.22
C ASP A 138 1.77 22.10 -10.59
N GLY A 139 0.60 21.98 -11.21
CA GLY A 139 0.04 20.73 -11.73
C GLY A 139 0.55 20.34 -13.12
N THR A 140 1.41 21.15 -13.77
CA THR A 140 2.07 20.75 -15.01
C THR A 140 3.12 19.68 -14.73
N ASP A 141 3.35 18.77 -15.67
CA ASP A 141 4.35 17.73 -15.48
C ASP A 141 5.76 18.28 -15.68
N HIS A 142 6.57 18.25 -14.62
CA HIS A 142 7.99 18.63 -14.63
C HIS A 142 8.91 17.49 -15.08
N ALA A 143 8.37 16.29 -15.35
CA ALA A 143 9.13 15.21 -15.96
C ALA A 143 9.48 15.52 -17.42
N VAL A 144 10.71 15.20 -17.83
CA VAL A 144 11.13 15.36 -19.23
C VAL A 144 10.72 14.16 -20.07
N ALA A 145 10.43 14.38 -21.35
CA ALA A 145 10.08 13.32 -22.27
C ALA A 145 11.16 12.22 -22.31
N GLY A 146 10.74 10.97 -22.13
CA GLY A 146 11.63 9.80 -22.09
C GLY A 146 12.25 9.50 -20.71
N GLN A 147 12.00 10.29 -19.66
CA GLN A 147 12.46 10.00 -18.31
C GLN A 147 11.79 8.73 -17.71
N CYS A 148 10.51 8.52 -18.03
CA CYS A 148 9.75 7.31 -17.72
C CYS A 148 8.64 7.11 -18.77
N ALA A 149 7.92 5.98 -18.69
CA ALA A 149 6.84 5.67 -19.63
C ALA A 149 5.66 6.65 -19.49
N GLU A 150 5.51 7.26 -18.33
CA GLU A 150 4.44 8.18 -17.98
C GLU A 150 4.76 9.64 -18.37
N ALA A 151 5.99 9.95 -18.81
CA ALA A 151 6.44 11.32 -19.05
C ALA A 151 6.51 11.72 -20.54
N PRO A 152 6.09 12.94 -20.91
CA PRO A 152 5.36 13.89 -20.07
C PRO A 152 3.87 13.49 -19.99
N ALA A 153 3.30 13.56 -18.80
CA ALA A 153 1.88 13.40 -18.59
C ALA A 153 1.13 14.69 -18.95
N SER A 154 -0.16 14.55 -19.25
CA SER A 154 -1.07 15.70 -19.35
C SER A 154 -1.06 16.50 -18.05
N PRO A 155 -1.13 17.84 -18.10
CA PRO A 155 -1.23 18.66 -16.89
C PRO A 155 -2.46 18.29 -16.06
N TRP A 156 -2.27 18.21 -14.75
CA TRP A 156 -3.35 18.06 -13.76
C TRP A 156 -3.70 19.40 -13.14
N ALA A 157 -4.60 19.38 -12.15
CA ALA A 157 -4.86 20.59 -11.39
C ALA A 157 -3.64 21.00 -10.55
N GLY A 158 -3.43 22.30 -10.34
CA GLY A 158 -2.45 22.75 -9.35
C GLY A 158 -2.87 22.31 -7.96
N VAL A 159 -4.06 22.75 -7.56
CA VAL A 159 -4.68 22.43 -6.26
C VAL A 159 -6.04 21.76 -6.46
N LEU A 160 -6.28 20.66 -5.78
CA LEU A 160 -7.62 20.12 -5.53
C LEU A 160 -7.94 20.33 -4.05
N ALA A 161 -8.99 21.09 -3.75
CA ALA A 161 -9.37 21.39 -2.37
C ALA A 161 -10.87 21.37 -2.13
N ARG A 162 -11.32 21.35 -0.86
CA ARG A 162 -12.76 21.50 -0.55
C ARG A 162 -13.27 22.90 -0.91
N GLY A 163 -12.44 23.92 -0.72
CA GLY A 163 -12.75 25.28 -1.15
C GLY A 163 -11.95 25.72 -2.36
N ASN A 164 -12.11 27.00 -2.72
CA ASN A 164 -11.34 27.62 -3.79
C ASN A 164 -9.86 27.77 -3.40
N ALA A 165 -9.00 27.80 -4.41
CA ALA A 165 -7.62 28.24 -4.27
C ALA A 165 -7.48 29.68 -4.77
N LEU A 166 -6.80 30.53 -3.99
CA LEU A 166 -6.58 31.93 -4.29
C LEU A 166 -5.09 32.23 -4.33
N VAL A 167 -4.65 32.86 -5.42
CA VAL A 167 -3.28 33.35 -5.56
C VAL A 167 -3.21 34.76 -4.96
N ARG A 168 -2.33 34.95 -3.97
CA ARG A 168 -1.95 36.28 -3.46
C ARG A 168 -0.84 36.85 -4.34
N LYS A 169 -0.64 38.16 -4.30
CA LYS A 169 0.40 38.85 -5.09
C LYS A 169 1.76 38.14 -4.93
N GLY A 170 2.32 37.69 -6.04
CA GLY A 170 3.62 37.00 -6.13
C GLY A 170 3.55 35.47 -6.12
N GLY A 171 2.44 34.86 -5.69
CA GLY A 171 2.29 33.41 -5.69
C GLY A 171 2.07 32.85 -7.09
N THR A 172 2.40 31.57 -7.28
CA THR A 172 2.24 30.88 -8.55
C THR A 172 1.35 29.65 -8.39
N LEU A 173 0.27 29.60 -9.16
CA LEU A 173 -0.63 28.45 -9.23
C LEU A 173 -0.87 28.09 -10.70
N LEU A 174 -0.33 26.95 -11.11
CA LEU A 174 -0.35 26.46 -12.49
C LEU A 174 -0.98 25.06 -12.55
N GLY A 175 -1.47 24.68 -13.73
CA GLY A 175 -2.19 23.43 -13.97
C GLY A 175 -3.39 23.63 -14.88
N ALA A 176 -4.04 22.54 -15.29
CA ALA A 176 -5.21 22.55 -16.15
C ALA A 176 -6.35 21.72 -15.52
N PRO A 177 -7.26 22.34 -14.74
CA PRO A 177 -7.33 23.77 -14.37
C PRO A 177 -6.31 24.16 -13.27
N PRO A 178 -6.00 25.45 -13.04
CA PRO A 178 -5.10 25.83 -11.94
C PRO A 178 -5.56 25.36 -10.56
N HIS A 179 -6.87 25.30 -10.34
CA HIS A 179 -7.45 24.63 -9.17
C HIS A 179 -8.80 23.97 -9.48
N HIS A 180 -9.15 23.00 -8.65
CA HIS A 180 -10.43 22.30 -8.68
C HIS A 180 -11.03 22.27 -7.26
N ALA A 181 -12.17 22.93 -7.07
CA ALA A 181 -12.86 22.97 -5.79
C ALA A 181 -13.93 21.88 -5.71
N MET A 182 -13.96 21.14 -4.60
CA MET A 182 -14.94 20.09 -4.33
C MET A 182 -15.82 20.49 -3.15
N GLY A 183 -17.12 20.65 -3.32
CA GLY A 183 -18.00 21.24 -2.29
C GLY A 183 -18.06 20.56 -0.92
N SER A 184 -17.42 19.41 -0.71
CA SER A 184 -17.40 18.70 0.58
C SER A 184 -16.06 17.99 0.86
N PHE A 185 -15.80 17.73 2.15
CA PHE A 185 -14.67 16.89 2.60
C PHE A 185 -14.73 15.50 1.96
N LYS A 186 -15.92 14.89 2.01
CA LYS A 186 -16.17 13.55 1.48
C LYS A 186 -15.80 13.46 0.00
N ASN A 187 -16.17 14.45 -0.80
CA ASN A 187 -15.86 14.46 -2.24
C ASN A 187 -14.35 14.49 -2.50
N VAL A 188 -13.57 15.25 -1.69
CA VAL A 188 -12.10 15.29 -1.82
C VAL A 188 -11.48 13.92 -1.53
N VAL A 189 -11.89 13.30 -0.42
CA VAL A 189 -11.37 11.98 0.00
C VAL A 189 -11.75 10.91 -1.02
N GLU A 190 -13.02 10.87 -1.45
CA GLU A 190 -13.51 9.93 -2.46
C GLU A 190 -12.81 10.11 -3.81
N ALA A 191 -12.53 11.34 -4.23
CA ALA A 191 -11.85 11.59 -5.49
C ALA A 191 -10.36 11.24 -5.46
N ALA A 192 -9.69 11.48 -4.34
CA ALA A 192 -8.28 11.12 -4.17
C ALA A 192 -8.08 9.59 -4.16
N GLU A 193 -9.13 8.85 -3.78
CA GLU A 193 -9.15 7.38 -3.65
C GLU A 193 -8.06 6.84 -2.72
N VAL A 194 -7.49 7.68 -1.86
CA VAL A 194 -6.42 7.29 -0.92
C VAL A 194 -7.01 6.36 0.13
N PRO A 195 -6.55 5.11 0.25
CA PRO A 195 -7.02 4.19 1.27
C PRO A 195 -6.36 4.54 2.62
N TRP A 196 -6.67 5.73 3.17
CA TRP A 196 -5.96 6.31 4.30
C TRP A 196 -5.96 5.42 5.55
N ASP A 197 -7.10 4.82 5.87
CA ASP A 197 -7.22 3.89 7.00
C ASP A 197 -6.30 2.68 6.83
N VAL A 198 -6.13 2.19 5.60
CA VAL A 198 -5.22 1.08 5.30
C VAL A 198 -3.76 1.55 5.42
N LEU A 199 -3.40 2.67 4.79
CA LEU A 199 -2.01 3.16 4.77
C LEU A 199 -1.50 3.59 6.16
N THR A 200 -2.40 3.97 7.06
CA THR A 200 -2.08 4.36 8.43
C THR A 200 -2.24 3.24 9.45
N ASP A 201 -2.77 2.08 9.06
CA ASP A 201 -2.84 0.90 9.92
C ASP A 201 -1.41 0.48 10.30
N SER A 202 -1.16 0.26 11.60
CA SER A 202 0.15 -0.20 12.11
C SER A 202 0.66 -1.48 11.44
N GLN A 203 -0.24 -2.34 10.96
CA GLN A 203 0.04 -3.59 10.27
C GLN A 203 0.30 -3.40 8.77
N PHE A 204 0.01 -2.22 8.21
CA PHE A 204 0.37 -1.91 6.84
C PHE A 204 1.89 -1.96 6.69
N PRO A 205 2.42 -2.78 5.77
CA PRO A 205 3.85 -2.95 5.64
C PRO A 205 4.47 -1.73 4.97
N VAL A 206 5.46 -1.18 5.63
CA VAL A 206 6.30 -0.10 5.12
C VAL A 206 7.76 -0.53 5.20
N ASP A 207 8.60 0.03 4.34
CA ASP A 207 10.04 -0.27 4.36
C ASP A 207 10.69 0.32 5.62
N HIS A 208 10.21 1.50 6.04
CA HIS A 208 10.71 2.20 7.22
C HIS A 208 9.56 2.75 8.05
N ASP A 209 9.43 2.28 9.30
CA ASP A 209 8.45 2.78 10.26
C ASP A 209 9.17 3.54 11.39
N GLY A 210 8.98 4.86 11.45
CA GLY A 210 9.66 5.76 12.39
C GLY A 210 11.17 5.88 12.19
N SER A 211 11.71 5.39 11.06
CA SER A 211 13.13 5.45 10.71
C SER A 211 13.31 5.95 9.27
N TRP A 212 14.55 6.28 8.90
CA TRP A 212 14.90 6.81 7.58
C TRP A 212 15.90 5.89 6.87
N PRO A 213 15.73 5.61 5.57
CA PRO A 213 16.74 4.91 4.79
C PRO A 213 17.99 5.76 4.60
N ASP A 214 19.10 5.10 4.33
CA ASP A 214 20.25 5.74 3.69
C ASP A 214 19.97 5.91 2.19
N PHE A 215 19.41 7.07 1.81
CA PHE A 215 19.07 7.39 0.42
C PHE A 215 20.28 7.36 -0.52
N SER A 216 21.51 7.46 -0.01
CA SER A 216 22.72 7.38 -0.85
C SER A 216 23.03 5.95 -1.31
N SER A 217 22.54 4.95 -0.56
CA SER A 217 22.70 3.53 -0.85
C SER A 217 21.59 2.96 -1.75
N LEU A 218 20.47 3.67 -1.86
CA LEU A 218 19.31 3.23 -2.61
C LEU A 218 19.48 3.50 -4.11
N ALA A 219 18.99 2.57 -4.94
CA ALA A 219 18.90 2.83 -6.38
C ALA A 219 18.00 4.05 -6.64
N GLY A 220 18.36 4.92 -7.58
CA GLY A 220 17.56 6.13 -7.87
C GLY A 220 16.13 5.85 -8.35
N SER A 221 15.85 4.63 -8.84
CA SER A 221 14.53 4.16 -9.22
C SER A 221 13.77 3.43 -8.10
N SER A 222 14.39 3.24 -6.94
CA SER A 222 13.68 2.72 -5.76
C SER A 222 12.69 3.76 -5.25
N SER A 223 11.65 3.33 -4.55
CA SER A 223 10.68 4.23 -3.93
C SER A 223 10.29 3.65 -2.58
N PRO A 224 11.12 3.85 -1.54
CA PRO A 224 10.84 3.31 -0.22
C PRO A 224 9.55 3.91 0.33
N VAL A 225 8.78 3.12 1.07
CA VAL A 225 7.62 3.58 1.84
C VAL A 225 8.06 3.87 3.26
N ILE A 226 7.97 5.13 3.67
CA ILE A 226 8.34 5.62 4.99
C ILE A 226 7.08 6.06 5.72
N ARG A 227 6.87 5.56 6.94
CA ARG A 227 5.82 6.00 7.85
C ARG A 227 6.39 6.76 9.04
N VAL A 228 5.81 7.92 9.32
CA VAL A 228 6.03 8.69 10.54
C VAL A 228 4.74 8.67 11.35
N ASN A 229 4.81 8.07 12.54
CA ASN A 229 3.68 7.99 13.46
C ASN A 229 3.57 9.28 14.27
N GLY A 230 2.51 10.05 14.03
CA GLY A 230 2.24 11.34 14.67
C GLY A 230 2.64 12.53 13.81
N ASP A 231 2.86 13.67 14.47
CA ASP A 231 3.25 14.92 13.82
C ASP A 231 4.69 14.86 13.33
N PHE A 232 4.97 15.54 12.22
CA PHE A 232 6.28 15.56 11.60
C PHE A 232 6.68 16.97 11.15
N ALA A 233 7.90 17.37 11.52
CA ALA A 233 8.50 18.63 11.10
C ALA A 233 9.81 18.35 10.36
N PRO A 234 9.79 18.21 9.01
CA PRO A 234 10.98 17.88 8.26
C PRO A 234 12.02 19.00 8.25
N THR A 235 13.26 18.61 7.98
CA THR A 235 14.43 19.47 7.77
C THR A 235 15.22 18.91 6.60
N SER A 236 16.32 19.54 6.22
CA SER A 236 17.20 19.06 5.15
C SER A 236 17.80 17.68 5.40
N TYR A 237 17.85 17.22 6.66
CA TYR A 237 18.28 15.86 7.01
C TYR A 237 17.27 14.78 6.58
N HIS A 238 16.04 15.19 6.28
CA HIS A 238 14.94 14.32 5.85
C HIS A 238 14.70 14.41 4.33
N ASN A 239 15.69 14.91 3.58
CA ASN A 239 15.62 14.95 2.12
C ASN A 239 15.67 13.53 1.55
N GLY A 240 14.86 13.25 0.53
CA GLY A 240 14.77 11.89 -0.01
C GLY A 240 13.78 11.71 -1.13
N HIS A 241 13.40 10.46 -1.35
CA HIS A 241 12.48 10.05 -2.41
C HIS A 241 11.61 8.85 -1.99
N GLY A 242 10.51 8.63 -2.71
CA GLY A 242 9.58 7.52 -2.49
C GLY A 242 8.24 7.99 -1.93
N VAL A 243 7.69 7.22 -0.99
CA VAL A 243 6.43 7.55 -0.32
C VAL A 243 6.69 7.95 1.13
N LEU A 244 6.19 9.10 1.54
CA LEU A 244 6.18 9.53 2.94
C LEU A 244 4.74 9.58 3.45
N ILE A 245 4.44 8.79 4.48
CA ILE A 245 3.14 8.76 5.18
C ILE A 245 3.34 9.38 6.56
N VAL A 246 2.72 10.54 6.82
CA VAL A 246 2.70 11.20 8.13
C VAL A 246 1.31 11.02 8.73
N THR A 247 1.17 10.20 9.76
CA THR A 247 -0.18 9.90 10.29
C THR A 247 -0.83 11.10 11.00
N GLY A 248 -0.03 12.04 11.51
CA GLY A 248 -0.46 13.31 12.08
C GLY A 248 -0.28 14.51 11.14
N SER A 249 0.14 15.64 11.71
CA SER A 249 0.28 16.91 11.02
C SER A 249 1.69 17.09 10.45
N LEU A 250 1.79 17.45 9.18
CA LEU A 250 3.02 17.91 8.55
C LEU A 250 3.19 19.41 8.79
N THR A 251 4.23 19.79 9.54
CA THR A 251 4.57 21.20 9.81
C THR A 251 5.87 21.54 9.12
N ILE A 252 5.87 22.47 8.16
CA ILE A 252 7.12 22.90 7.51
C ILE A 252 7.78 24.00 8.35
N PRO A 253 8.90 23.75 9.03
CA PRO A 253 9.54 24.77 9.83
C PRO A 253 10.20 25.85 8.93
N PRO A 254 10.44 27.05 9.48
CA PRO A 254 11.26 28.06 8.82
C PRO A 254 12.62 27.51 8.40
N ALA A 255 13.07 27.87 7.19
CA ALA A 255 14.33 27.44 6.61
C ALA A 255 14.55 25.90 6.63
N SER A 256 13.48 25.11 6.52
CA SER A 256 13.57 23.64 6.58
C SER A 256 14.53 23.07 5.53
N GLY A 257 14.59 23.66 4.34
CA GLY A 257 15.41 23.17 3.23
C GLY A 257 15.01 21.76 2.78
N TRP A 258 13.77 21.37 3.09
CA TRP A 258 13.29 20.02 2.90
C TRP A 258 12.94 19.76 1.43
N HIS A 259 13.42 18.64 0.88
CA HIS A 259 13.19 18.24 -0.49
C HIS A 259 12.75 16.79 -0.59
N TRP A 260 11.63 16.56 -1.27
CA TRP A 260 11.07 15.22 -1.48
C TRP A 260 10.76 14.95 -2.94
N ARG A 261 11.13 13.77 -3.44
CA ARG A 261 10.77 13.27 -4.77
C ARG A 261 9.82 12.07 -4.66
N GLY A 262 8.55 12.27 -4.95
CA GLY A 262 7.54 11.21 -4.91
C GLY A 262 6.23 11.69 -4.30
N ILE A 263 5.58 10.81 -3.52
CA ILE A 263 4.29 11.10 -2.90
C ILE A 263 4.50 11.39 -1.42
N VAL A 264 3.96 12.50 -0.95
CA VAL A 264 3.83 12.80 0.48
C VAL A 264 2.34 12.76 0.82
N MET A 265 1.98 12.00 1.85
CA MET A 265 0.64 11.95 2.41
C MET A 265 0.69 12.32 3.89
N ALA A 266 -0.19 13.22 4.32
CA ALA A 266 -0.26 13.66 5.71
C ALA A 266 -1.69 13.71 6.22
N GLY A 267 -1.88 13.37 7.50
CA GLY A 267 -3.16 13.50 8.20
C GLY A 267 -3.67 14.94 8.17
N ALA A 268 -2.78 15.91 8.34
CA ALA A 268 -3.00 17.33 8.13
C ALA A 268 -1.73 18.02 7.58
N LEU A 269 -1.89 19.24 7.04
CA LEU A 269 -0.78 20.12 6.67
C LEU A 269 -1.01 21.48 7.34
N GLU A 270 -0.07 21.91 8.17
CA GLU A 270 -0.12 23.21 8.83
C GLU A 270 0.20 24.35 7.85
N ASP A 271 -0.19 25.57 8.22
CA ASP A 271 0.15 26.76 7.44
C ASP A 271 1.68 26.89 7.28
N VAL A 272 2.13 27.15 6.05
CA VAL A 272 3.53 27.35 5.73
C VAL A 272 3.82 28.85 5.70
N GLY A 273 4.59 29.31 6.67
CA GLY A 273 5.01 30.71 6.77
C GLY A 273 5.96 31.15 5.62
N PRO A 274 6.25 32.45 5.50
CA PRO A 274 7.05 33.01 4.41
C PRO A 274 8.50 32.53 4.38
N ASP A 275 9.02 32.02 5.50
CA ASP A 275 10.38 31.47 5.60
C ASP A 275 10.40 29.94 5.37
N GLY A 276 9.25 29.31 5.09
CA GLY A 276 9.13 27.88 4.87
C GLY A 276 9.68 27.44 3.51
N VAL A 277 10.97 27.11 3.46
CA VAL A 277 11.62 26.66 2.22
C VAL A 277 11.54 25.13 2.11
N PHE A 278 10.62 24.63 1.28
CA PHE A 278 10.55 23.21 0.95
C PHE A 278 10.26 22.99 -0.55
N THR A 279 10.51 21.78 -1.04
CA THR A 279 10.16 21.36 -2.40
C THR A 279 9.66 19.92 -2.40
N VAL A 280 8.49 19.69 -3.00
CA VAL A 280 7.96 18.36 -3.30
C VAL A 280 7.84 18.22 -4.82
N GLU A 281 8.64 17.33 -5.41
CA GLU A 281 8.56 16.94 -6.82
C GLU A 281 7.78 15.62 -6.92
N GLY A 282 6.52 15.66 -7.34
CA GLY A 282 5.62 14.51 -7.37
C GLY A 282 4.21 14.91 -6.96
N MET A 283 3.78 14.60 -5.74
CA MET A 283 2.45 14.99 -5.26
C MET A 283 2.42 15.11 -3.73
N LEU A 284 1.68 16.08 -3.22
CA LEU A 284 1.37 16.24 -1.80
C LEU A 284 -0.13 16.04 -1.57
N VAL A 285 -0.47 15.15 -0.66
CA VAL A 285 -1.84 14.88 -0.24
C VAL A 285 -1.96 15.15 1.25
N ALA A 286 -2.89 16.01 1.66
CA ALA A 286 -3.06 16.39 3.06
C ALA A 286 -4.53 16.36 3.49
N GLY A 287 -4.78 16.16 4.79
CA GLY A 287 -6.13 16.27 5.32
C GLY A 287 -6.97 15.01 5.14
N GLN A 288 -6.34 13.85 4.96
CA GLN A 288 -7.06 12.59 4.74
C GLN A 288 -7.74 12.06 6.02
N GLY A 289 -7.24 12.42 7.21
CA GLY A 289 -7.83 11.99 8.49
C GLY A 289 -8.98 12.86 8.99
N ALA A 290 -9.02 14.15 8.63
CA ALA A 290 -10.02 15.09 9.13
C ALA A 290 -10.16 16.32 8.22
N PRO A 291 -11.33 16.99 8.22
CA PRO A 291 -11.50 18.24 7.46
C PRO A 291 -10.59 19.33 7.99
N MET A 292 -9.75 19.87 7.12
CA MET A 292 -8.83 20.96 7.46
C MET A 292 -9.51 22.33 7.38
N GLY A 293 -8.95 23.28 8.16
CA GLY A 293 -9.25 24.72 8.08
C GLY A 293 -8.82 25.33 6.75
N ARG A 294 -8.60 26.65 6.71
CA ARG A 294 -8.00 27.29 5.53
C ARG A 294 -6.48 27.05 5.58
N LEU A 295 -5.89 26.67 4.45
CA LEU A 295 -4.45 26.48 4.31
C LEU A 295 -3.82 27.72 3.65
N THR A 296 -2.74 28.21 4.23
CA THR A 296 -1.90 29.27 3.66
C THR A 296 -0.52 28.71 3.37
N LEU A 297 -0.09 28.84 2.12
CA LEU A 297 1.26 28.51 1.67
C LEU A 297 1.94 29.82 1.28
N ASP A 298 2.69 30.46 2.17
CA ASP A 298 3.40 31.70 1.86
C ASP A 298 4.78 31.45 1.22
N ALA A 299 5.31 30.22 1.31
CA ALA A 299 6.56 29.78 0.69
C ALA A 299 6.54 28.30 0.27
N GLY A 300 7.57 27.89 -0.48
CA GLY A 300 7.81 26.50 -0.88
C GLY A 300 7.29 26.13 -2.26
N ARG A 301 7.57 24.90 -2.70
CA ARG A 301 7.26 24.44 -4.06
C ARG A 301 6.62 23.06 -4.02
N ILE A 302 5.47 22.92 -4.66
CA ILE A 302 4.82 21.63 -4.91
C ILE A 302 4.68 21.52 -6.41
N LEU A 303 5.49 20.67 -7.02
CA LEU A 303 5.63 20.54 -8.47
C LEU A 303 5.22 19.13 -8.86
N TYR A 304 4.22 19.01 -9.72
CA TYR A 304 3.83 17.70 -10.22
C TYR A 304 4.95 17.09 -11.08
N HIS A 305 5.26 15.81 -10.82
CA HIS A 305 6.26 15.07 -11.57
C HIS A 305 5.78 13.63 -11.77
N SER A 306 5.38 13.28 -13.00
CA SER A 306 4.73 12.01 -13.33
C SER A 306 5.58 10.80 -12.97
N CYS A 307 6.88 10.80 -13.28
CA CYS A 307 7.75 9.66 -12.95
C CYS A 307 7.87 9.41 -11.45
N TYR A 308 8.13 10.45 -10.64
CA TYR A 308 8.23 10.29 -9.20
C TYR A 308 6.90 9.89 -8.55
N ALA A 309 5.78 10.45 -9.03
CA ALA A 309 4.45 10.04 -8.58
C ALA A 309 4.14 8.58 -8.96
N ALA A 310 4.49 8.14 -10.17
CA ALA A 310 4.26 6.78 -10.63
C ALA A 310 5.10 5.76 -9.86
N TRP A 311 6.42 6.00 -9.72
CA TRP A 311 7.31 5.09 -8.97
C TRP A 311 6.92 4.98 -7.50
N ALA A 312 6.61 6.10 -6.85
CA ALA A 312 6.09 6.11 -5.49
C ALA A 312 4.72 5.43 -5.39
N GLY A 313 3.82 5.67 -6.35
CA GLY A 313 2.51 5.03 -6.39
C GLY A 313 2.59 3.51 -6.51
N PHE A 314 3.52 2.98 -7.32
CA PHE A 314 3.76 1.54 -7.43
C PHE A 314 4.23 0.90 -6.12
N ALA A 315 4.93 1.66 -5.26
CA ALA A 315 5.33 1.17 -3.94
C ALA A 315 4.12 0.98 -2.99
N LEU A 316 3.00 1.67 -3.24
CA LEU A 316 1.76 1.54 -2.48
C LEU A 316 0.83 0.45 -3.03
N ALA A 317 1.26 -0.29 -4.06
CA ALA A 317 0.42 -1.31 -4.66
C ALA A 317 0.00 -2.35 -3.62
N HIS A 318 -1.29 -2.72 -3.62
CA HIS A 318 -1.83 -3.68 -2.67
C HIS A 318 -2.89 -4.58 -3.31
N LEU A 319 -3.02 -5.79 -2.78
CA LEU A 319 -4.04 -6.75 -3.18
C LEU A 319 -5.30 -6.57 -2.34
N THR A 320 -6.46 -6.59 -3.00
CA THR A 320 -7.76 -6.69 -2.36
C THR A 320 -8.45 -7.97 -2.83
N ALA A 321 -8.89 -8.81 -1.90
CA ALA A 321 -9.68 -10.00 -2.21
C ALA A 321 -10.98 -9.64 -2.95
N VAL A 322 -11.36 -10.44 -3.95
CA VAL A 322 -12.66 -10.31 -4.61
C VAL A 322 -13.68 -11.06 -3.77
N THR A 323 -14.40 -10.33 -2.90
CA THR A 323 -15.50 -10.91 -2.14
C THR A 323 -16.64 -11.26 -3.09
N SER A 324 -16.90 -12.56 -3.26
CA SER A 324 -18.03 -13.10 -4.03
C SER A 324 -19.37 -12.95 -3.31
#